data_AF-A0A969T4Y1-F1
#
_entry.id   AF-A0A969T4Y1-F1
#
_cell.length_a   1.000
_cell.length_b   1.000
_cell.length_c   1.000
_cell.angle_alpha   90.00
_cell.angle_beta   90.00
_cell.angle_gamma   90.00
#
_symmetry.space_group_name_H-M   'P 1'
#
loop_
_entity.id
_entity.type
_entity.pdbx_description
1 polymer ?
#
loop_
_entity_poly.entity_id
_entity_poly.type
_entity_poly.pdbx_seq_one_letter_code
_entity_poly.pdbx_strand_id
1 'polypeptide(L)'
;MVYNWGFIWVDAGKVEFKARKEWLDGQNVYHFSGTGTSLKKHDWFFKVRDYYNSWARVEDLAPVKYSRNTSEGKYKVNNYYTFDYQENKIYTNTWNSEKKQEYDTLQMPNCIFDVMTAVYYARTLDLTKFKVNEKIPIKMIVDNEVFNLYGRFLGKEVLKTRDKKKYNCLKFSMLLVAGTMFKGGEDLLVWISDDENRIPLLVEAKVLVGSVKAIFKNAENLKIPADYNIQEQE
;
A
#
# COMPACT_ATOMS: atom_id res chain seq x y z
N MET A 1 0.52 -13.90 -1.23
CA MET A 1 -0.18 -13.71 0.06
C MET A 1 -0.49 -15.05 0.65
N VAL A 2 -0.26 -15.22 1.95
CA VAL A 2 -0.68 -16.37 2.74
C VAL A 2 -1.64 -15.91 3.83
N TYR A 3 -2.67 -16.71 4.11
CA TYR A 3 -3.67 -16.47 5.15
C TYR A 3 -3.48 -17.47 6.28
N ASN A 4 -3.55 -17.01 7.52
CA ASN A 4 -3.51 -17.88 8.69
C ASN A 4 -4.93 -18.27 9.10
N TRP A 5 -5.27 -19.54 8.92
CA TRP A 5 -6.52 -20.12 9.43
C TRP A 5 -6.20 -21.07 10.60
N GLY A 6 -6.27 -20.53 11.82
CA GLY A 6 -5.94 -21.29 13.03
C GLY A 6 -4.46 -21.65 13.10
N PHE A 7 -4.11 -22.88 12.71
CA PHE A 7 -2.75 -23.42 12.76
C PHE A 7 -2.08 -23.57 11.37
N ILE A 8 -2.79 -23.25 10.28
CA ILE A 8 -2.34 -23.50 8.90
C ILE A 8 -2.17 -22.19 8.13
N TRP A 9 -1.04 -22.04 7.43
CA TRP A 9 -0.78 -20.97 6.46
C TRP A 9 -1.13 -21.44 5.04
N VAL A 10 -2.08 -20.78 4.39
CA VAL A 10 -2.57 -21.14 3.05
C VAL A 10 -2.28 -20.02 2.06
N ASP A 11 -1.75 -20.34 0.88
CA ASP A 11 -1.61 -19.36 -0.21
C ASP A 11 -2.98 -18.78 -0.59
N ALA A 12 -3.21 -17.51 -0.26
CA ALA A 12 -4.51 -16.87 -0.38
C ALA A 12 -4.66 -16.07 -1.69
N GLY A 13 -3.56 -15.57 -2.27
CA GLY A 13 -3.62 -14.72 -3.46
C GLY A 13 -2.29 -14.09 -3.89
N LYS A 14 -2.34 -13.27 -4.93
CA LYS A 14 -1.21 -12.49 -5.47
C LYS A 14 -1.48 -10.99 -5.29
N VAL A 15 -0.42 -10.25 -4.96
CA VAL A 15 -0.39 -8.78 -5.02
C VAL A 15 0.68 -8.38 -6.00
N GLU A 16 0.42 -7.36 -6.81
CA GLU A 16 1.37 -6.83 -7.78
C GLU A 16 1.29 -5.31 -7.80
N PHE A 17 2.46 -4.66 -7.73
CA PHE A 17 2.61 -3.22 -7.87
C PHE A 17 3.41 -2.92 -9.13
N LYS A 18 2.99 -1.91 -9.89
CA LYS A 18 3.71 -1.41 -11.06
C LYS A 18 3.85 0.10 -10.96
N ALA A 19 4.96 0.59 -11.49
CA ALA A 19 5.23 2.00 -11.69
C ALA A 19 5.71 2.18 -13.12
N ARG A 20 5.16 3.16 -13.83
CA ARG A 20 5.63 3.57 -15.17
C ARG A 20 5.50 5.07 -15.34
N LYS A 21 6.21 5.65 -16.30
CA LYS A 21 5.95 7.02 -16.75
C LYS A 21 4.82 7.01 -17.78
N GLU A 22 3.98 8.03 -17.76
CA GLU A 22 2.84 8.20 -18.65
C GLU A 22 2.66 9.68 -18.98
N TRP A 23 2.09 10.00 -20.14
CA TRP A 23 1.69 11.36 -20.50
C TRP A 23 0.20 11.52 -20.23
N LEU A 24 -0.17 12.44 -19.35
CA LEU A 24 -1.55 12.66 -18.90
C LEU A 24 -1.83 14.16 -18.85
N ASP A 25 -2.94 14.60 -19.47
CA ASP A 25 -3.42 15.98 -19.44
C ASP A 25 -2.34 17.06 -19.76
N GLY A 26 -1.42 16.74 -20.67
CA GLY A 26 -0.37 17.68 -21.08
C GLY A 26 0.89 17.70 -20.19
N GLN A 27 1.05 16.76 -19.26
CA GLN A 27 2.23 16.63 -18.41
C GLN A 27 2.73 15.18 -18.30
N ASN A 28 4.03 15.03 -18.01
CA ASN A 28 4.60 13.74 -17.63
C ASN A 28 4.21 13.42 -16.19
N VAL A 29 3.70 12.22 -15.96
CA VAL A 29 3.32 11.72 -14.64
C VAL A 29 3.91 10.33 -14.40
N TYR A 30 4.04 9.95 -13.13
CA TYR A 30 4.11 8.54 -12.77
C TYR A 30 2.70 7.96 -12.74
N HIS A 31 2.52 6.78 -13.31
CA HIS A 31 1.34 5.95 -13.10
C HIS A 31 1.73 4.75 -12.24
N PHE A 32 1.17 4.72 -11.04
CA PHE A 32 1.25 3.63 -10.10
C PHE A 32 0.00 2.78 -10.17
N SER A 33 0.15 1.47 -10.38
CA SER A 33 -0.98 0.54 -10.29
C SER A 33 -0.71 -0.58 -9.29
N GLY A 34 -1.76 -0.99 -8.60
CA GLY A 34 -1.75 -2.03 -7.59
C GLY A 34 -2.88 -3.01 -7.86
N THR A 35 -2.58 -4.31 -7.84
CA THR A 35 -3.60 -5.35 -7.96
C THR A 35 -3.53 -6.33 -6.80
N GLY A 36 -4.69 -6.73 -6.28
CA GLY A 36 -4.84 -7.76 -5.26
C GLY A 36 -5.82 -8.81 -5.77
N THR A 37 -5.41 -10.08 -5.85
CA THR A 37 -6.29 -11.14 -6.35
C THR A 37 -6.18 -12.41 -5.52
N SER A 38 -7.30 -12.90 -4.99
CA SER A 38 -7.36 -14.22 -4.36
C SER A 38 -7.15 -15.35 -5.37
N LEU A 39 -6.61 -16.49 -4.94
CA LEU A 39 -6.46 -17.67 -5.80
C LEU A 39 -7.82 -18.32 -6.06
N LYS A 40 -8.08 -18.73 -7.31
CA LYS A 40 -9.34 -19.39 -7.72
C LYS A 40 -9.75 -20.57 -6.82
N LYS A 41 -8.79 -21.35 -6.34
CA LYS A 41 -9.01 -22.49 -5.42
C LYS A 41 -9.51 -22.11 -4.02
N HIS A 42 -9.43 -20.83 -3.64
CA HIS A 42 -9.82 -20.27 -2.34
C HIS A 42 -10.93 -19.22 -2.47
N ASP A 43 -11.44 -18.97 -3.69
CA ASP A 43 -12.54 -18.03 -3.94
C ASP A 43 -13.86 -18.44 -3.23
N TRP A 44 -13.97 -19.70 -2.80
CA TRP A 44 -15.18 -20.25 -2.16
C TRP A 44 -15.43 -19.74 -0.74
N PHE A 45 -14.43 -19.19 -0.03
CA PHE A 45 -14.63 -18.60 1.31
C PHE A 45 -14.43 -17.08 1.35
N PHE A 46 -13.56 -16.49 0.53
CA PHE A 46 -13.46 -15.03 0.37
C PHE A 46 -12.73 -14.61 -0.93
N LYS A 47 -13.48 -14.09 -1.92
CA LYS A 47 -12.94 -13.65 -3.21
C LYS A 47 -12.48 -12.20 -3.16
N VAL A 48 -11.22 -11.92 -3.54
CA VAL A 48 -10.65 -10.57 -3.61
C VAL A 48 -10.26 -10.25 -5.04
N ARG A 49 -10.70 -9.11 -5.57
CA ARG A 49 -10.32 -8.57 -6.89
C ARG A 49 -10.22 -7.05 -6.77
N ASP A 50 -9.01 -6.60 -6.54
CA ASP A 50 -8.73 -5.21 -6.21
C ASP A 50 -7.81 -4.60 -7.25
N TYR A 51 -8.17 -3.40 -7.68
CA TYR A 51 -7.43 -2.61 -8.65
C TYR A 51 -7.34 -1.18 -8.14
N TYR A 52 -6.12 -0.70 -8.03
CA TYR A 52 -5.78 0.66 -7.63
C TYR A 52 -4.96 1.29 -8.75
N ASN A 53 -5.26 2.53 -9.11
CA ASN A 53 -4.43 3.34 -9.98
C ASN A 53 -4.26 4.71 -9.36
N SER A 54 -3.05 5.26 -9.45
CA SER A 54 -2.78 6.65 -9.12
C SER A 54 -1.84 7.24 -10.15
N TRP A 55 -2.12 8.46 -10.55
CA TRP A 55 -1.23 9.28 -11.37
C TRP A 55 -0.68 10.39 -10.50
N ALA A 56 0.64 10.53 -10.48
CA ALA A 56 1.34 11.41 -9.58
C ALA A 56 2.35 12.27 -10.32
N ARG A 57 2.57 13.49 -9.82
CA ARG A 57 3.63 14.38 -10.31
C ARG A 57 5.00 13.72 -10.18
N VAL A 58 5.88 13.99 -11.14
CA VAL A 58 7.22 13.37 -11.18
C VAL A 58 8.14 13.99 -10.13
N GLU A 59 7.89 15.25 -9.77
CA GLU A 59 8.74 16.07 -8.91
C GLU A 59 8.62 15.67 -7.44
N ASP A 60 7.40 15.41 -6.98
CA ASP A 60 7.11 15.24 -5.54
C ASP A 60 6.12 14.11 -5.22
N LEU A 61 5.69 13.34 -6.22
CA LEU A 61 4.73 12.25 -6.09
C LEU A 61 3.34 12.71 -5.57
N ALA A 62 3.05 14.01 -5.64
CA ALA A 62 1.73 14.50 -5.26
C ALA A 62 0.68 13.93 -6.24
N PRO A 63 -0.45 13.39 -5.73
CA PRO A 63 -1.44 12.73 -6.55
C PRO A 63 -2.17 13.74 -7.44
N VAL A 64 -2.47 13.35 -8.68
CA VAL A 64 -3.19 14.14 -9.68
C VAL A 64 -4.56 13.50 -9.94
N LYS A 65 -4.58 12.19 -10.15
CA LYS A 65 -5.79 11.38 -10.28
C LYS A 65 -5.62 10.08 -9.52
N TYR A 66 -6.72 9.54 -8.99
CA TYR A 66 -6.75 8.24 -8.34
C TYR A 66 -8.00 7.48 -8.73
N SER A 67 -7.88 6.16 -8.89
CA SER A 67 -9.02 5.26 -9.02
C SER A 67 -8.84 4.01 -8.17
N ARG A 68 -9.93 3.59 -7.53
CA ARG A 68 -10.05 2.34 -6.77
C ARG A 68 -11.25 1.58 -7.30
N ASN A 69 -11.03 0.34 -7.71
CA ASN A 69 -12.09 -0.62 -8.01
C ASN A 69 -11.79 -1.91 -7.25
N THR A 70 -12.53 -2.17 -6.17
CA THR A 70 -12.30 -3.35 -5.33
C THR A 70 -13.56 -4.18 -5.18
N SER A 71 -13.36 -5.49 -5.04
CA SER A 71 -14.40 -6.47 -4.82
C SER A 71 -13.90 -7.51 -3.84
N GLU A 72 -14.33 -7.38 -2.60
CA GLU A 72 -13.93 -8.20 -1.46
C GLU A 72 -15.16 -8.95 -0.94
N GLY A 73 -15.32 -10.20 -1.36
CA GLY A 73 -16.52 -10.98 -1.14
C GLY A 73 -17.73 -10.33 -1.80
N LYS A 74 -18.70 -9.88 -0.98
CA LYS A 74 -19.90 -9.17 -1.43
C LYS A 74 -19.71 -7.65 -1.46
N TYR A 75 -18.68 -7.15 -0.78
CA TYR A 75 -18.43 -5.72 -0.66
C TYR A 75 -17.68 -5.21 -1.89
N LYS A 76 -18.19 -4.15 -2.51
CA LYS A 76 -17.59 -3.54 -3.71
C LYS A 76 -17.40 -2.06 -3.50
N VAL A 77 -16.31 -1.50 -4.01
CA VAL A 77 -16.01 -0.06 -3.96
C VAL A 77 -15.56 0.42 -5.33
N ASN A 78 -16.05 1.60 -5.73
CA ASN A 78 -15.55 2.38 -6.86
C ASN A 78 -15.33 3.81 -6.40
N ASN A 79 -14.08 4.25 -6.34
CA ASN A 79 -13.75 5.63 -6.01
C ASN A 79 -12.89 6.25 -7.12
N TYR A 80 -13.14 7.52 -7.40
CA TYR A 80 -12.32 8.35 -8.27
C TYR A 80 -12.04 9.68 -7.58
N TYR A 81 -10.78 10.09 -7.55
CA TYR A 81 -10.37 11.40 -7.02
C TYR A 81 -9.60 12.17 -8.09
N THR A 82 -9.88 13.47 -8.19
CA THR A 82 -9.09 14.42 -8.98
C THR A 82 -8.60 15.51 -8.05
N PHE A 83 -7.29 15.72 -8.04
CA PHE A 83 -6.63 16.69 -7.17
C PHE A 83 -6.34 17.96 -7.98
N ASP A 84 -7.05 19.03 -7.66
CA ASP A 84 -6.92 20.33 -8.31
C ASP A 84 -6.07 21.27 -7.43
N TYR A 85 -4.81 21.43 -7.84
CA TYR A 85 -3.84 22.28 -7.14
C TYR A 85 -4.03 23.77 -7.41
N GLN A 86 -4.77 24.16 -8.46
CA GLN A 86 -5.05 25.57 -8.73
C GLN A 86 -6.15 26.07 -7.79
N GLU A 87 -7.20 25.27 -7.64
CA GLU A 87 -8.34 25.55 -6.77
C GLU A 87 -8.14 25.11 -5.31
N ASN A 88 -7.07 24.35 -5.05
CA ASN A 88 -6.80 23.68 -3.77
C ASN A 88 -7.97 22.78 -3.32
N LYS A 89 -8.52 21.98 -4.25
CA LYS A 89 -9.69 21.12 -4.02
C LYS A 89 -9.44 19.68 -4.44
N ILE A 90 -10.21 18.76 -3.88
CA ILE A 90 -10.26 17.36 -4.31
C ILE A 90 -11.70 17.07 -4.74
N TYR A 91 -11.89 16.79 -6.02
CA TYR A 91 -13.18 16.34 -6.54
C TYR A 91 -13.27 14.83 -6.40
N THR A 92 -14.32 14.34 -5.75
CA THR A 92 -14.49 12.92 -5.48
C THR A 92 -15.75 12.40 -6.16
N ASN A 93 -15.69 11.13 -6.56
CA ASN A 93 -16.82 10.34 -7.00
C ASN A 93 -16.66 8.95 -6.37
N THR A 94 -17.46 8.66 -5.35
CA THR A 94 -17.36 7.44 -4.56
C THR A 94 -18.65 6.65 -4.57
N TRP A 95 -18.52 5.33 -4.62
CA TRP A 95 -19.63 4.40 -4.55
C TRP A 95 -19.18 3.13 -3.83
N ASN A 96 -20.05 2.53 -3.03
CA ASN A 96 -19.83 1.17 -2.54
C ASN A 96 -21.14 0.37 -2.53
N SER A 97 -21.06 -0.93 -2.26
CA SER A 97 -22.25 -1.81 -2.26
C SER A 97 -23.30 -1.47 -1.19
N GLU A 98 -22.98 -0.62 -0.22
CA GLU A 98 -23.86 -0.26 0.90
C GLU A 98 -24.38 1.18 0.83
N LYS A 99 -23.70 2.06 0.06
CA LYS A 99 -24.02 3.48 -0.10
C LYS A 99 -24.21 3.83 -1.57
N LYS A 100 -25.12 4.75 -1.86
CA LYS A 100 -25.29 5.27 -3.22
C LYS A 100 -24.05 6.04 -3.67
N GLN A 101 -23.95 6.25 -4.98
CA GLN A 101 -22.88 7.04 -5.56
C GLN A 101 -22.99 8.48 -5.08
N GLU A 102 -21.86 9.04 -4.68
CA GLU A 102 -21.72 10.37 -4.08
C GLU A 102 -20.66 11.15 -4.85
N TYR A 103 -20.96 12.41 -5.10
CA TYR A 103 -20.03 13.38 -5.68
C TYR A 103 -19.81 14.47 -4.66
N ASP A 104 -18.56 14.77 -4.35
CA ASP A 104 -18.22 15.75 -3.34
C ASP A 104 -16.99 16.57 -3.77
N THR A 105 -16.77 17.67 -3.07
CA THR A 105 -15.61 18.54 -3.24
C THR A 105 -15.01 18.84 -1.87
N LEU A 106 -13.87 18.24 -1.61
CA LEU A 106 -13.15 18.41 -0.36
C LEU A 106 -12.11 19.53 -0.48
N GLN A 107 -11.88 20.26 0.60
CA GLN A 107 -10.72 21.15 0.69
C GLN A 107 -9.44 20.30 0.68
N MET A 108 -8.50 20.60 -0.22
CA MET A 108 -7.24 19.86 -0.27
C MET A 108 -6.30 20.35 0.84
N PRO A 109 -5.86 19.48 1.76
CA PRO A 109 -4.82 19.81 2.72
C PRO A 109 -3.45 19.78 2.05
N ASN A 110 -2.50 20.53 2.60
CA ASN A 110 -1.10 20.42 2.22
C ASN A 110 -0.58 19.00 2.48
N CYS A 111 0.19 18.47 1.53
CA CYS A 111 0.86 17.16 1.58
C CYS A 111 -0.13 16.02 1.86
N ILE A 112 -1.14 15.88 0.99
CA ILE A 112 -2.07 14.76 1.01
C ILE A 112 -1.69 13.71 -0.03
N PHE A 113 -1.95 12.45 0.30
CA PHE A 113 -1.73 11.30 -0.57
C PHE A 113 -3.00 10.48 -0.76
N ASP A 114 -3.03 9.70 -1.84
CA ASP A 114 -3.89 8.52 -1.94
C ASP A 114 -3.09 7.27 -1.49
N VAL A 115 -3.74 6.11 -1.46
CA VAL A 115 -3.13 4.85 -1.01
C VAL A 115 -1.85 4.50 -1.78
N MET A 116 -1.85 4.67 -3.10
CA MET A 116 -0.71 4.32 -3.95
C MET A 116 0.40 5.35 -3.83
N THR A 117 0.09 6.63 -3.89
CA THR A 117 1.11 7.69 -3.73
C THR A 117 1.73 7.68 -2.34
N ALA A 118 0.97 7.36 -1.29
CA ALA A 118 1.53 7.17 0.05
C ALA A 118 2.57 6.04 0.10
N VAL A 119 2.29 4.89 -0.55
CA VAL A 119 3.21 3.76 -0.64
C VAL A 119 4.50 4.14 -1.37
N TYR A 120 4.40 4.85 -2.49
CA TYR A 120 5.58 5.24 -3.27
C TYR A 120 6.35 6.40 -2.63
N TYR A 121 5.68 7.35 -2.01
CA TYR A 121 6.30 8.42 -1.24
C TYR A 121 7.06 7.87 -0.02
N ALA A 122 6.53 6.86 0.67
CA ALA A 122 7.25 6.23 1.79
C ALA A 122 8.63 5.67 1.38
N ARG A 123 8.81 5.29 0.10
CA ARG A 123 10.08 4.77 -0.44
C ARG A 123 11.13 5.88 -0.67
N THR A 124 10.72 7.15 -0.70
CA THR A 124 11.63 8.29 -0.89
C THR A 124 12.15 8.89 0.42
N LEU A 125 11.58 8.47 1.56
CA LEU A 125 11.95 8.98 2.87
C LEU A 125 13.40 8.59 3.23
N ASP A 126 14.14 9.56 3.76
CA ASP A 126 15.45 9.31 4.36
C ASP A 126 15.29 8.68 5.75
N LEU A 127 15.19 7.36 5.75
CA LEU A 127 14.91 6.58 6.95
C LEU A 127 16.11 6.48 7.91
N THR A 128 17.29 6.96 7.53
CA THR A 128 18.51 6.84 8.34
C THR A 128 18.48 7.66 9.63
N LYS A 129 17.60 8.66 9.68
CA LYS A 129 17.50 9.63 10.78
C LYS A 129 16.44 9.28 11.82
N PHE A 130 15.61 8.27 11.57
CA PHE A 130 14.49 7.96 12.45
C PHE A 130 14.92 7.13 13.65
N LYS A 131 14.39 7.49 14.82
CA LYS A 131 14.55 6.73 16.06
C LYS A 131 13.45 5.69 16.18
N VAL A 132 13.76 4.61 16.89
CA VAL A 132 12.74 3.60 17.23
C VAL A 132 11.59 4.29 17.97
N ASN A 133 10.36 3.91 17.62
CA ASN A 133 9.07 4.46 18.04
C ASN A 133 8.71 5.85 17.49
N GLU A 134 9.55 6.46 16.66
CA GLU A 134 9.24 7.73 16.00
C GLU A 134 8.09 7.55 14.99
N LYS A 135 7.19 8.54 14.95
CA LYS A 135 6.01 8.54 14.09
C LYS A 135 6.23 9.43 12.88
N ILE A 136 5.93 8.90 11.71
CA ILE A 136 5.96 9.57 10.42
C ILE A 136 4.51 9.90 10.06
N PRO A 137 4.08 11.18 10.13
CA PRO A 137 2.71 11.55 9.83
C PRO A 137 2.43 11.41 8.33
N ILE A 138 1.24 10.90 7.99
CA ILE A 138 0.77 10.72 6.62
C ILE A 138 -0.68 11.20 6.56
N LYS A 139 -0.96 12.23 5.76
CA LYS A 139 -2.34 12.61 5.44
C LYS A 139 -2.79 11.86 4.21
N MET A 140 -3.90 11.16 4.31
CA MET A 140 -4.39 10.32 3.22
C MET A 140 -5.89 10.46 3.04
N ILE A 141 -6.34 10.53 1.79
CA ILE A 141 -7.77 10.42 1.47
C ILE A 141 -8.17 8.95 1.28
N VAL A 142 -9.24 8.54 1.96
CA VAL A 142 -9.83 7.20 1.86
C VAL A 142 -11.35 7.33 1.93
N ASP A 143 -12.07 6.72 1.00
CA ASP A 143 -13.54 6.64 1.01
C ASP A 143 -14.27 7.99 1.24
N ASN A 144 -13.78 9.04 0.57
CA ASN A 144 -14.28 10.43 0.64
C ASN A 144 -13.96 11.17 1.96
N GLU A 145 -13.02 10.68 2.76
CA GLU A 145 -12.61 11.31 4.00
C GLU A 145 -11.08 11.46 4.09
N VAL A 146 -10.63 12.56 4.69
CA VAL A 146 -9.21 12.82 4.93
C VAL A 146 -8.82 12.32 6.33
N PHE A 147 -7.87 11.40 6.37
CA PHE A 147 -7.34 10.84 7.61
C PHE A 147 -5.92 11.33 7.90
N ASN A 148 -5.67 11.64 9.18
CA ASN A 148 -4.32 11.85 9.70
C ASN A 148 -3.79 10.53 10.25
N LEU A 149 -3.04 9.80 9.43
CA LEU A 149 -2.42 8.53 9.75
C LEU A 149 -0.95 8.71 10.12
N TYR A 150 -0.29 7.62 10.50
CA TYR A 150 1.16 7.59 10.65
C TYR A 150 1.72 6.18 10.48
N GLY A 151 2.98 6.13 10.07
CA GLY A 151 3.85 4.96 10.24
C GLY A 151 4.77 5.15 11.42
N ARG A 152 4.94 4.14 12.27
CA ARG A 152 5.87 4.17 13.39
C ARG A 152 7.05 3.27 13.07
N PHE A 153 8.26 3.80 13.17
CA PHE A 153 9.47 3.01 12.97
C PHE A 153 9.71 2.09 14.17
N LEU A 154 9.80 0.78 13.92
CA LEU A 154 10.01 -0.23 14.96
C LEU A 154 11.46 -0.71 15.06
N GLY A 155 12.33 -0.24 14.16
CA GLY A 155 13.76 -0.56 14.15
C GLY A 155 14.18 -1.42 12.97
N LYS A 156 15.43 -1.87 13.03
CA LYS A 156 16.04 -2.75 12.04
C LYS A 156 15.95 -4.20 12.49
N GLU A 157 15.68 -5.13 11.58
CA GLU A 157 15.75 -6.56 11.84
C GLU A 157 16.15 -7.36 10.60
N VAL A 158 16.62 -8.59 10.81
CA VAL A 158 16.96 -9.51 9.72
C VAL A 158 15.78 -10.44 9.46
N LEU A 159 15.11 -10.26 8.32
CA LEU A 159 14.03 -11.14 7.90
C LEU A 159 14.63 -12.39 7.25
N LYS A 160 14.32 -13.57 7.81
CA LYS A 160 14.68 -14.87 7.22
C LYS A 160 13.48 -15.44 6.47
N THR A 161 13.60 -15.61 5.16
CA THR A 161 12.55 -16.20 4.33
C THR A 161 12.61 -17.73 4.34
N ARG A 162 11.53 -18.38 3.87
CA ARG A 162 11.41 -19.86 3.84
C ARG A 162 12.51 -20.54 3.01
N ASP A 163 12.99 -19.88 1.96
CA ASP A 163 14.12 -20.30 1.13
C ASP A 163 15.48 -19.95 1.74
N LYS A 164 15.54 -19.72 3.06
CA LYS A 164 16.73 -19.40 3.86
C LYS A 164 17.47 -18.11 3.50
N LYS A 165 16.97 -17.32 2.55
CA LYS A 165 17.52 -15.98 2.28
C LYS A 165 17.32 -15.08 3.49
N LYS A 166 18.28 -14.20 3.72
CA LYS A 166 18.25 -13.19 4.78
C LYS A 166 18.20 -11.82 4.12
N TYR A 167 17.36 -10.94 4.66
CA TYR A 167 17.25 -9.56 4.22
C TYR A 167 17.41 -8.66 5.43
N ASN A 168 18.29 -7.67 5.33
CA ASN A 168 18.28 -6.55 6.28
C ASN A 168 17.02 -5.72 5.99
N CYS A 169 16.22 -5.49 7.02
CA CYS A 169 14.93 -4.84 6.88
C CYS A 169 14.77 -3.67 7.85
N LEU A 170 14.02 -2.67 7.42
CA LEU A 170 13.41 -1.66 8.27
C LEU A 170 11.96 -2.06 8.53
N LYS A 171 11.53 -2.04 9.79
CA LYS A 171 10.19 -2.45 10.20
C LYS A 171 9.35 -1.27 10.67
N PHE A 172 8.08 -1.28 10.28
CA PHE A 172 7.12 -0.24 10.63
C PHE A 172 5.80 -0.86 11.12
N SER A 173 5.12 -0.20 12.06
CA SER A 173 3.67 -0.35 12.27
C SER A 173 2.94 0.81 11.62
N MET A 174 1.86 0.54 10.91
CA MET A 174 1.04 1.58 10.27
C MET A 174 -0.30 1.69 10.97
N LEU A 175 -0.73 2.92 11.25
CA LEU A 175 -2.09 3.19 11.70
C LEU A 175 -3.06 2.96 10.53
N LEU A 176 -3.94 1.97 10.66
CA LEU A 176 -5.00 1.69 9.72
C LEU A 176 -6.31 2.37 10.12
N VAL A 177 -7.02 2.87 9.10
CA VAL A 177 -8.45 3.15 9.20
C VAL A 177 -9.19 1.81 9.30
N ALA A 178 -10.11 1.70 10.25
CA ALA A 178 -10.95 0.51 10.35
C ALA A 178 -11.81 0.36 9.09
N GLY A 179 -11.96 -0.87 8.61
CA GLY A 179 -12.73 -1.16 7.41
C GLY A 179 -13.43 -2.51 7.50
N THR A 180 -13.91 -3.00 6.36
CA THR A 180 -14.63 -4.28 6.26
C THR A 180 -13.75 -5.48 6.60
N MET A 181 -12.46 -5.44 6.27
CA MET A 181 -11.51 -6.54 6.48
C MET A 181 -10.54 -6.32 7.64
N PHE A 182 -10.24 -5.06 7.94
CA PHE A 182 -9.22 -4.67 8.92
C PHE A 182 -9.86 -4.09 10.18
N LYS A 183 -9.39 -4.53 11.34
CA LYS A 183 -9.89 -4.07 12.65
C LYS A 183 -9.55 -2.60 12.97
N GLY A 184 -8.74 -1.93 12.14
CA GLY A 184 -8.17 -0.60 12.41
C GLY A 184 -7.07 -0.64 13.48
N GLY A 185 -6.39 0.49 13.69
CA GLY A 185 -5.30 0.59 14.67
C GLY A 185 -3.91 0.31 14.09
N GLU A 186 -2.88 0.22 14.94
CA GLU A 186 -1.47 -0.02 14.53
C GLU A 186 -1.17 -1.51 14.23
N ASP A 187 -2.09 -2.20 13.56
CA ASP A 187 -2.04 -3.66 13.36
C ASP A 187 -1.56 -4.09 11.96
N LEU A 188 -1.04 -3.15 11.17
CA LEU A 188 -0.33 -3.42 9.91
C LEU A 188 1.17 -3.30 10.13
N LEU A 189 1.88 -4.41 10.08
CA LEU A 189 3.34 -4.46 10.13
C LEU A 189 3.91 -4.54 8.71
N VAL A 190 4.89 -3.71 8.42
CA VAL A 190 5.55 -3.64 7.10
C VAL A 190 7.05 -3.76 7.31
N TRP A 191 7.67 -4.69 6.59
CA TRP A 191 9.11 -4.83 6.46
C TRP A 191 9.49 -4.41 5.06
N ILE A 192 10.38 -3.43 4.96
CA ILE A 192 10.99 -3.01 3.71
C ILE A 192 12.48 -3.33 3.73
N SER A 193 13.10 -3.54 2.56
CA SER A 193 14.55 -3.70 2.45
C SER A 193 15.30 -2.49 3.01
N ASP A 194 16.38 -2.75 3.75
CA ASP A 194 17.31 -1.73 4.20
C ASP A 194 18.34 -1.38 3.10
N ASP A 195 17.83 -1.08 1.90
CA ASP A 195 18.58 -0.56 0.76
C ASP A 195 17.84 0.64 0.16
N GLU A 196 18.43 1.33 -0.82
CA GLU A 196 17.76 2.48 -1.46
C GLU A 196 16.49 2.09 -2.25
N ASN A 197 16.30 0.81 -2.57
CA ASN A 197 15.09 0.38 -3.26
C ASN A 197 13.87 0.32 -2.32
N ARG A 198 14.05 0.16 -1.00
CA ARG A 198 12.96 0.17 0.01
C ARG A 198 11.78 -0.73 -0.37
N ILE A 199 12.07 -1.93 -0.89
CA ILE A 199 11.09 -2.89 -1.40
C ILE A 199 10.32 -3.51 -0.23
N PRO A 200 8.98 -3.53 -0.25
CA PRO A 200 8.21 -4.32 0.72
C PRO A 200 8.56 -5.81 0.62
N LEU A 201 9.17 -6.35 1.67
CA LEU A 201 9.60 -7.74 1.78
C LEU A 201 8.56 -8.62 2.48
N LEU A 202 7.91 -8.06 3.50
CA LEU A 202 6.82 -8.70 4.23
C LEU A 202 5.81 -7.63 4.65
N VAL A 203 4.53 -7.93 4.50
CA VAL A 203 3.44 -7.16 5.09
C VAL A 203 2.59 -8.14 5.87
N GLU A 204 2.32 -7.82 7.13
CA GLU A 204 1.43 -8.60 7.99
C GLU A 204 0.30 -7.71 8.50
N ALA A 205 -0.93 -8.14 8.28
CA ALA A 205 -2.11 -7.43 8.75
C ALA A 205 -2.97 -8.37 9.59
N LYS A 206 -3.43 -7.91 10.75
CA LYS A 206 -4.52 -8.58 11.47
C LYS A 206 -5.84 -8.28 10.75
N VAL A 207 -6.59 -9.33 10.48
CA VAL A 207 -7.94 -9.23 9.89
C VAL A 207 -8.97 -9.69 10.92
N LEU A 208 -10.26 -9.60 10.58
CA LEU A 208 -11.35 -10.01 11.49
C LEU A 208 -11.14 -11.42 12.09
N VAL A 209 -10.71 -12.36 11.24
CA VAL A 209 -10.40 -13.75 11.60
C VAL A 209 -8.96 -14.06 11.20
N GLY A 210 -8.04 -14.14 12.16
CA GLY A 210 -6.63 -14.49 11.92
C GLY A 210 -5.78 -13.33 11.38
N SER A 211 -4.82 -13.65 10.51
CA SER A 211 -3.91 -12.67 9.90
C SER A 211 -3.58 -13.02 8.46
N VAL A 212 -3.27 -12.00 7.67
CA VAL A 212 -2.80 -12.13 6.29
C VAL A 212 -1.34 -11.69 6.23
N LYS A 213 -0.51 -12.44 5.51
CA LYS A 213 0.85 -12.05 5.17
C LYS A 213 1.04 -11.94 3.67
N ALA A 214 1.48 -10.79 3.19
CA ALA A 214 2.03 -10.66 1.84
C ALA A 214 3.55 -10.83 1.92
N ILE A 215 4.07 -11.88 1.28
CA ILE A 215 5.50 -12.21 1.27
C ILE A 215 6.04 -11.87 -0.12
N PHE A 216 7.15 -11.15 -0.16
CA PHE A 216 7.85 -10.81 -1.40
C PHE A 216 8.20 -12.06 -2.21
N LYS A 217 8.13 -11.90 -3.54
CA LYS A 217 8.43 -12.97 -4.50
C LYS A 217 9.52 -12.55 -5.46
N ASN A 218 9.34 -11.43 -6.15
CA ASN A 218 10.31 -10.87 -7.08
C ASN A 218 10.06 -9.36 -7.28
N ALA A 219 11.06 -8.70 -7.84
CA ALA A 219 10.96 -7.36 -8.39
C ALA A 219 11.86 -7.27 -9.63
N GLU A 220 11.48 -6.40 -10.56
CA GLU A 220 12.15 -6.20 -11.85
C GLU A 220 12.28 -4.71 -12.11
N ASN A 221 13.25 -4.31 -12.95
CA ASN A 221 13.51 -2.90 -13.31
C ASN A 221 13.69 -1.97 -12.11
N LEU A 222 14.43 -2.45 -11.10
CA LEU A 222 14.73 -1.68 -9.90
C LEU A 222 15.66 -0.51 -10.21
N LYS A 223 15.50 0.58 -9.46
CA LYS A 223 16.33 1.79 -9.58
C LYS A 223 17.81 1.46 -9.38
N ILE A 224 18.09 0.55 -8.46
CA ILE A 224 19.41 0.00 -8.20
C ILE A 224 19.29 -1.53 -8.30
N PRO A 225 20.24 -2.23 -8.95
CA PRO A 225 20.29 -3.69 -8.89
C PRO A 225 20.14 -4.13 -7.43
N ALA A 226 19.23 -5.07 -7.16
CA ALA A 226 19.06 -5.55 -5.80
C ALA A 226 20.36 -6.23 -5.37
N ASP A 227 21.10 -5.56 -4.50
CA ASP A 227 22.21 -6.16 -3.79
C ASP A 227 21.60 -7.00 -2.66
N TYR A 228 21.08 -8.16 -3.05
CA TYR A 228 20.76 -9.20 -2.09
C TYR A 228 22.10 -9.57 -1.46
N ASN A 229 22.43 -8.96 -0.33
CA ASN A 229 23.53 -9.41 0.53
C ASN A 229 23.16 -10.81 1.03
N ILE A 230 23.29 -11.81 0.16
CA ILE A 230 23.18 -13.22 0.43
C ILE A 230 24.43 -13.50 1.25
N GLN A 231 24.28 -13.49 2.58
CA GLN A 231 25.22 -14.23 3.40
C GLN A 231 24.97 -15.71 3.11
N GLU A 232 25.67 -16.23 2.11
CA GLU A 232 25.91 -17.66 1.97
C GLU A 232 26.63 -18.08 3.26
N GLN A 233 26.04 -19.01 4.01
CA GLN A 233 26.78 -19.69 5.05
C GLN A 233 27.63 -20.76 4.37
N GLU A 234 28.94 -20.67 4.58
CA GLU A 234 29.84 -21.83 4.60
C GLU A 234 29.27 -22.98 5.45
#